data_AF-W1WWJ5-F1
#
_entry.id   AF-W1WWJ5-F1
#
_cell.length_a   1.000
_cell.length_b   1.000
_cell.length_c   1.000
_cell.angle_alpha   90.00
_cell.angle_beta   90.00
_cell.angle_gamma   90.00
#
_symmetry.space_group_name_H-M   'P 1'
#
loop_
_entity.id
_entity.type
_entity.pdbx_description
1 polymer ?
#
loop_
_entity_poly.entity_id
_entity_poly.type
_entity_poly.pdbx_seq_one_letter_code
_entity_poly.pdbx_strand_id
1 'polypeptide(L)' 'SRFIAGLTKAGVEVNRKMLADLAVNDAAAFAKLVEVAKNA' A
#
# COMPACT_ATOMS: atom_id res chain seq x y z
N SER A 1 6.21 6.25 9.24
CA SER A 1 5.15 5.69 8.37
C SER A 1 5.29 4.18 8.27
N ARG A 2 4.53 3.40 9.07
CA ARG A 2 4.66 1.92 9.09
C ARG A 2 4.23 1.25 7.78
N PHE A 3 3.12 1.71 7.20
CA PHE A 3 2.59 1.18 5.95
C PHE A 3 3.53 1.40 4.75
N ILE A 4 3.97 2.64 4.51
CA ILE A 4 4.91 2.95 3.43
C ILE A 4 6.24 2.23 3.63
N ALA A 5 6.75 2.15 4.87
CA ALA A 5 7.98 1.42 5.14
C ALA A 5 7.84 -0.09 4.83
N GLY A 6 6.70 -0.71 5.17
CA GLY A 6 6.40 -2.10 4.82
C GLY A 6 6.33 -2.31 3.30
N LEU A 7 5.66 -1.42 2.57
CA LEU A 7 5.63 -1.48 1.10
C LEU A 7 7.03 -1.33 0.49
N THR A 8 7.84 -0.39 0.96
CA THR A 8 9.22 -0.22 0.49
C THR A 8 10.09 -1.44 0.79
N LYS A 9 9.93 -2.07 1.97
CA LYS A 9 10.62 -3.33 2.31
C LYS A 9 10.19 -4.50 1.43
N ALA A 10 8.91 -4.55 1.07
CA ALA A 10 8.36 -5.52 0.14
C ALA A 10 8.76 -5.24 -1.33
N GLY A 11 9.54 -4.19 -1.61
CA GLY A 11 9.92 -3.78 -2.96
C GLY A 11 8.77 -3.15 -3.76
N VAL A 12 7.67 -2.78 -3.10
CA VAL A 12 6.50 -2.18 -3.73
C VAL A 12 6.68 -0.66 -3.76
N GLU A 13 7.00 -0.15 -4.94
CA GLU A 13 7.08 1.29 -5.19
C GLU A 13 5.68 1.84 -5.48
N VAL A 14 5.17 2.68 -4.58
CA VAL A 14 3.84 3.28 -4.68
C VAL A 14 3.90 4.79 -4.77
N ASN A 15 3.26 5.33 -5.80
CA ASN A 15 2.99 6.76 -5.87
C ASN A 15 1.88 7.11 -4.88
N ARG A 16 2.20 7.96 -3.90
CA ARG A 16 1.29 8.34 -2.81
C ARG A 16 -0.02 8.97 -3.29
N LYS A 17 0.01 9.68 -4.44
CA LYS A 17 -1.19 10.28 -5.05
C LYS A 17 -2.14 9.21 -5.56
N MET A 18 -1.60 8.25 -6.30
CA MET A 18 -2.34 7.09 -6.81
C MET A 18 -2.84 6.19 -5.69
N LEU A 19 -2.06 6.04 -4.62
CA LEU A 19 -2.41 5.19 -3.49
C LEU A 19 -3.59 5.78 -2.70
N ALA A 20 -3.69 7.10 -2.58
CA ALA A 20 -4.86 7.75 -1.97
C ALA A 20 -6.12 7.55 -2.82
N ASP A 21 -6.01 7.70 -4.14
CA ASP A 21 -7.12 7.48 -5.06
C ASP A 21 -7.57 6.01 -5.08
N LEU A 22 -6.62 5.08 -5.06
CA LEU A 22 -6.87 3.64 -4.96
C LEU A 22 -7.50 3.25 -3.62
N ALA A 23 -7.11 3.90 -2.52
CA ALA A 23 -7.74 3.66 -1.21
C ALA A 23 -9.22 4.07 -1.17
N VAL A 24 -9.61 5.07 -1.97
CA VAL A 24 -10.99 5.57 -2.04
C VAL A 24 -11.82 4.79 -3.05
N ASN A 25 -11.26 4.50 -4.23
CA ASN A 25 -11.99 3.86 -5.33
C ASN A 25 -11.97 2.32 -5.26
N ASP A 26 -10.94 1.71 -4.68
CA ASP A 26 -10.78 0.26 -4.63
C ASP A 26 -10.22 -0.22 -3.28
N ALA A 27 -11.15 -0.37 -2.33
CA ALA A 27 -10.86 -0.88 -1.00
C ALA A 27 -10.28 -2.32 -1.03
N ALA A 28 -10.64 -3.15 -2.02
CA ALA A 28 -10.16 -4.52 -2.11
C ALA A 28 -8.68 -4.58 -2.53
N ALA A 29 -8.28 -3.76 -3.51
CA ALA A 29 -6.88 -3.59 -3.89
C ALA A 29 -6.06 -2.98 -2.74
N PHE A 30 -6.62 -1.99 -2.05
CA PHE A 30 -5.96 -1.38 -0.90
C PHE A 30 -5.72 -2.37 0.24
N ALA A 31 -6.70 -3.24 0.54
CA ALA A 31 -6.56 -4.27 1.56
C ALA A 31 -5.38 -5.23 1.25
N LYS A 32 -5.18 -5.61 -0.02
CA LYS A 32 -4.04 -6.44 -0.41
C LYS A 32 -2.70 -5.72 -0.18
N LEU A 33 -2.61 -4.43 -0.49
CA LEU A 33 -1.40 -3.64 -0.21
C LEU A 33 -1.11 -3.56 1.29
N VAL A 34 -2.15 -3.45 2.13
CA VAL A 34 -2.01 -3.47 3.59
C VAL A 34 -1.46 -4.80 4.08
N GLU A 35 -1.94 -5.94 3.55
CA GLU A 35 -1.41 -7.26 3.92
C GLU A 35 0.05 -7.44 3.48
N VAL A 36 0.40 -7.00 2.26
CA VAL A 36 1.80 -6.99 1.79
C VAL A 36 2.69 -6.15 2.72
N ALA A 37 2.22 -4.96 3.12
CA ALA A 37 2.96 -4.09 4.02
C ALA A 37 3.08 -4.63 5.46
N LYS A 38 2.14 -5.46 5.93
CA LYS A 38 2.20 -6.12 7.24
C LYS A 38 3.16 -7.31 7.25
N ASN A 39 3.28 -8.00 6.12
CA ASN A 39 4.10 -9.20 5.98
C ASN A 39 5.59 -8.91 5.69
N ALA A 40 6.00 -7.64 5.64
CA ALA A 40 7.37 -7.16 5.37
C ALA A 40 7.95 -6.35 6.54
#